data_AF-A0A958MP04-F1
#
_entry.id   AF-A0A958MP04-F1
#
_cell.length_a   1.000
_cell.length_b   1.000
_cell.length_c   1.000
_cell.angle_alpha   90.00
_cell.angle_beta   90.00
_cell.angle_gamma   90.00
#
_symmetry.space_group_name_H-M   'P 1'
#
loop_
_entity.id
_entity.type
_entity.pdbx_description
1 polymer ?
#
loop_
_entity_poly.entity_id
_entity_poly.type
_entity_poly.pdbx_seq_one_letter_code
_entity_poly.pdbx_strand_id
1 'polypeptide(L)'
;MLSKQDKQKLRGSIFRHLDGIATATSAFALHKKGVLPYLLKEKKVSLDTLTSEFKANEGYLNVALRVLCSQGWLTQHLDNSTNSVSYETTDLSTQAFQLVPHYEEAVNLLKYTVKLSNEPIGIDAFHILEKVFVSFESQYGMDVLNEASVEYQILKHIEGVIIAPIIVRLGMNGLFHKYFMEASFTAEEYHKNPESFKKILDFFAHLGWFNKKKNTYQFTNEGLFFAKRASAYGVTVSYLPTFIHLDELIFGNAHILKTSSPDETEKHVHREMNVWGSG
;
A
#
# COMPACT_ATOMS: atom_id res chain seq x y z
N MET A 1 -8.72 -24.52 -13.14
CA MET A 1 -8.01 -24.55 -11.84
C MET A 1 -6.62 -23.95 -12.02
N LEU A 2 -6.12 -23.20 -11.04
CA LEU A 2 -4.77 -22.61 -11.09
C LEU A 2 -3.68 -23.67 -10.89
N SER A 3 -2.63 -23.61 -11.70
CA SER A 3 -1.43 -24.44 -11.54
C SER A 3 -0.61 -24.05 -10.30
N LYS A 4 0.41 -24.83 -9.95
CA LYS A 4 1.34 -24.49 -8.86
C LYS A 4 2.12 -23.21 -9.18
N GLN A 5 2.51 -23.02 -10.43
CA GLN A 5 3.26 -21.86 -10.89
C GLN A 5 2.40 -20.59 -10.87
N ASP A 6 1.14 -20.67 -11.31
CA ASP A 6 0.20 -19.53 -11.24
C ASP A 6 0.02 -19.06 -9.80
N LYS A 7 -0.21 -20.01 -8.88
CA LYS A 7 -0.34 -19.71 -7.45
C LYS A 7 0.93 -19.07 -6.88
N GLN A 8 2.12 -19.40 -7.38
CA GLN A 8 3.37 -18.78 -6.93
C GLN A 8 3.46 -17.32 -7.41
N LYS A 9 3.13 -17.05 -8.67
CA LYS A 9 3.08 -15.69 -9.21
C LYS A 9 2.06 -14.81 -8.46
N LEU A 10 0.87 -15.34 -8.20
CA LEU A 10 -0.18 -14.64 -7.46
C LEU A 10 0.23 -14.36 -5.99
N ARG A 11 0.92 -15.31 -5.32
CA ARG A 11 1.52 -15.03 -4.00
C ARG A 11 2.55 -13.91 -4.07
N GLY A 12 3.40 -13.91 -5.10
CA GLY A 12 4.35 -12.82 -5.36
C GLY A 12 3.65 -11.46 -5.48
N SER A 13 2.49 -11.42 -6.14
CA SER A 13 1.68 -10.20 -6.22
C SER A 13 1.17 -9.75 -4.86
N ILE A 14 0.68 -10.68 -4.01
CA ILE A 14 0.27 -10.34 -2.63
C ILE A 14 1.44 -9.70 -1.88
N PHE A 15 2.66 -10.25 -1.95
CA PHE A 15 3.80 -9.64 -1.27
C PHE A 15 4.11 -8.24 -1.78
N ARG A 16 4.14 -8.03 -3.11
CA ARG A 16 4.33 -6.69 -3.68
C ARG A 16 3.23 -5.72 -3.24
N HIS A 17 2.00 -6.19 -3.08
CA HIS A 17 0.92 -5.33 -2.59
C HIS A 17 1.14 -4.89 -1.13
N LEU A 18 1.57 -5.81 -0.27
CA LEU A 18 1.86 -5.52 1.14
C LEU A 18 3.07 -4.58 1.25
N ASP A 19 4.12 -4.86 0.48
CA ASP A 19 5.31 -4.00 0.37
C ASP A 19 4.94 -2.60 -0.10
N GLY A 20 3.95 -2.50 -1.00
CA GLY A 20 3.45 -1.24 -1.53
C GLY A 20 2.95 -0.28 -0.45
N ILE A 21 2.25 -0.76 0.57
CA ILE A 21 1.74 0.09 1.66
C ILE A 21 2.90 0.78 2.40
N ALA A 22 3.90 0.00 2.82
CA ALA A 22 5.05 0.52 3.54
C ALA A 22 5.96 1.37 2.64
N THR A 23 6.22 0.89 1.42
CA THR A 23 7.14 1.54 0.46
C THR A 23 6.57 2.84 -0.04
N ALA A 24 5.32 2.88 -0.51
CA ALA A 24 4.72 4.08 -1.07
C ALA A 24 4.66 5.20 -0.03
N THR A 25 4.22 4.88 1.19
CA THR A 25 4.09 5.88 2.27
C THR A 25 5.46 6.38 2.76
N SER A 26 6.45 5.49 2.91
CA SER A 26 7.81 5.85 3.30
C SER A 26 8.50 6.68 2.22
N ALA A 27 8.52 6.20 0.97
CA ALA A 27 9.19 6.87 -0.14
C ALA A 27 8.57 8.24 -0.42
N PHE A 28 7.24 8.36 -0.38
CA PHE A 28 6.56 9.63 -0.60
C PHE A 28 6.83 10.64 0.54
N ALA A 29 6.88 10.20 1.81
CA ALA A 29 7.25 11.06 2.92
C ALA A 29 8.69 11.60 2.78
N LEU A 30 9.64 10.72 2.40
CA LEU A 30 11.03 11.10 2.13
C LEU A 30 11.16 12.06 0.93
N HIS A 31 10.38 11.82 -0.14
CA HIS A 31 10.33 12.68 -1.32
C HIS A 31 9.87 14.10 -0.97
N LYS A 32 8.77 14.24 -0.24
CA LYS A 32 8.20 15.54 0.16
C LYS A 32 9.16 16.43 0.95
N LYS A 33 10.10 15.83 1.69
CA LYS A 33 11.09 16.56 2.49
C LYS A 33 12.43 16.74 1.79
N GLY A 34 12.57 16.29 0.55
CA GLY A 34 13.81 16.45 -0.23
C GLY A 34 14.93 15.47 0.14
N VAL A 35 14.63 14.38 0.86
CA VAL A 35 15.64 13.37 1.24
C VAL A 35 16.15 12.61 0.02
N LEU A 36 15.27 12.26 -0.93
CA LEU A 36 15.65 11.46 -2.10
C LEU A 36 16.63 12.20 -3.04
N PRO A 37 16.39 13.48 -3.41
CA PRO A 37 17.38 14.26 -4.16
C PRO A 37 18.73 14.41 -3.44
N TYR A 38 18.72 14.57 -2.11
CA TYR A 38 19.94 14.67 -1.31
C TYR A 38 20.76 13.38 -1.37
N LEU A 39 20.11 12.22 -1.23
CA LEU A 39 20.76 10.91 -1.40
C LEU A 39 21.39 10.75 -2.79
N LEU A 40 20.72 11.21 -3.85
CA LEU A 40 21.27 11.16 -5.22
C LEU A 40 22.48 12.06 -5.42
N LYS A 41 22.52 13.19 -4.72
CA LYS A 41 23.62 14.15 -4.76
C LYS A 41 24.86 13.61 -4.05
N GLU A 42 24.68 13.15 -2.81
CA GLU A 42 25.80 12.73 -1.95
C GLU A 42 26.27 11.29 -2.23
N LYS A 43 25.44 10.46 -2.89
CA LYS A 43 25.65 9.04 -3.23
C LYS A 43 25.75 8.11 -2.02
N LYS A 44 26.48 8.48 -0.98
CA LYS A 44 26.63 7.74 0.28
C LYS A 44 26.61 8.68 1.46
N VAL A 45 25.72 8.43 2.42
CA VAL A 45 25.51 9.32 3.58
C VAL A 45 25.26 8.50 4.84
N SER A 46 25.80 8.96 5.99
CA SER A 46 25.47 8.36 7.28
C SER A 46 24.05 8.72 7.73
N LEU A 47 23.43 7.84 8.51
CA LEU A 47 22.14 8.08 9.13
C LEU A 47 22.16 9.37 9.97
N ASP A 48 23.19 9.57 10.79
CA ASP A 48 23.35 10.76 11.64
C ASP A 48 23.36 12.07 10.84
N THR A 49 24.02 12.06 9.68
CA THR A 49 24.05 13.23 8.78
C THR A 49 22.66 13.51 8.23
N LEU A 50 21.93 12.49 7.77
CA LEU A 50 20.56 12.64 7.29
C LEU A 50 19.61 13.11 8.40
N THR A 51 19.71 12.52 9.59
CA THR A 51 18.94 12.91 10.78
C THR A 51 19.15 14.38 11.11
N SER A 52 20.40 14.84 11.09
CA SER A 52 20.76 16.24 11.40
C SER A 52 20.28 17.21 10.32
N GLU A 53 20.53 16.90 9.05
CA GLU A 53 20.17 17.75 7.90
C GLU A 53 18.65 17.96 7.81
N PHE A 54 17.88 16.87 7.95
CA PHE A 54 16.43 16.91 7.79
C PHE A 54 15.67 17.08 9.10
N LYS A 55 16.38 17.24 10.23
CA LYS A 55 15.81 17.33 11.59
C LYS A 55 14.82 16.19 11.85
N ALA A 56 15.20 14.98 11.44
CA ALA A 56 14.33 13.81 11.49
C ALA A 56 14.45 13.06 12.82
N ASN A 57 13.43 12.26 13.13
CA ASN A 57 13.47 11.25 14.18
C ASN A 57 14.24 10.03 13.65
N GLU A 58 15.48 9.86 14.12
CA GLU A 58 16.45 8.89 13.61
C GLU A 58 15.88 7.47 13.43
N GLY A 59 15.17 6.95 14.44
CA GLY A 59 14.62 5.60 14.39
C GLY A 59 13.59 5.41 13.25
N TYR A 60 12.69 6.37 13.06
CA TYR A 60 11.70 6.32 11.98
C TYR A 60 12.35 6.53 10.62
N LEU A 61 13.33 7.45 10.52
CA LEU A 61 14.09 7.67 9.31
C LEU A 61 14.85 6.41 8.87
N ASN A 62 15.54 5.74 9.80
CA ASN A 62 16.27 4.49 9.56
C ASN A 62 15.35 3.41 8.98
N VAL A 63 14.17 3.22 9.58
CA VAL A 63 13.17 2.25 9.09
C VAL A 63 12.71 2.61 7.68
N ALA A 64 12.37 3.87 7.41
CA ALA A 64 11.93 4.32 6.09
C ALA A 64 13.01 4.08 5.02
N LEU A 65 14.28 4.38 5.33
CA LEU A 65 15.41 4.13 4.42
C LEU A 65 15.68 2.62 4.23
N ARG A 66 15.51 1.82 5.28
CA ARG A 66 15.61 0.35 5.19
C ARG A 66 14.53 -0.24 4.28
N VAL A 67 13.32 0.32 4.29
CA VAL A 67 12.26 -0.07 3.34
C VAL A 67 12.71 0.17 1.91
N LEU A 68 13.35 1.31 1.59
CA LEU A 68 13.89 1.55 0.25
C LEU A 68 15.04 0.57 -0.10
N CYS A 69 15.83 0.15 0.89
CA CYS A 69 16.86 -0.88 0.70
C CYS A 69 16.24 -2.24 0.34
N SER A 70 15.14 -2.62 1.01
CA SER A 70 14.41 -3.86 0.69
C SER A 70 13.84 -3.88 -0.73
N GLN A 71 13.62 -2.72 -1.34
CA GLN A 71 13.20 -2.59 -2.74
C GLN A 71 14.37 -2.56 -3.73
N GLY A 72 15.63 -2.59 -3.25
CA GLY A 72 16.84 -2.50 -4.07
C GLY A 72 17.20 -1.08 -4.50
N TRP A 73 16.51 -0.06 -3.98
CA TRP A 73 16.73 1.33 -4.36
C TRP A 73 17.85 2.01 -3.58
N LEU A 74 18.29 1.40 -2.47
CA LEU A 74 19.41 1.81 -1.64
C LEU A 74 20.13 0.56 -1.13
N THR A 75 21.37 0.73 -0.67
CA THR A 75 22.11 -0.28 0.10
C THR A 75 22.41 0.27 1.49
N GLN A 76 22.12 -0.51 2.53
CA GLN A 76 22.48 -0.18 3.91
C GLN A 76 23.83 -0.80 4.26
N HIS A 77 24.69 -0.01 4.90
CA HIS A 77 25.97 -0.44 5.46
C HIS A 77 25.92 -0.29 6.98
N LEU A 78 26.34 -1.34 7.69
CA LEU A 78 26.39 -1.38 9.15
C LEU A 78 27.84 -1.56 9.59
N ASP A 79 28.32 -0.69 10.47
CA ASP A 79 29.58 -0.87 11.18
C ASP A 79 29.29 -1.09 12.66
N ASN A 80 29.38 -2.34 13.09
CA ASN A 80 29.12 -2.74 14.48
C ASN A 80 30.23 -2.29 15.45
N SER A 81 31.41 -1.93 14.96
CA SER A 81 32.52 -1.47 15.81
C SER A 81 32.30 -0.03 16.28
N THR A 82 31.79 0.81 15.37
CA THR A 82 31.45 2.22 15.64
C THR A 82 29.96 2.44 15.89
N ASN A 83 29.15 1.38 15.78
CA ASN A 83 27.69 1.42 15.81
C ASN A 83 27.09 2.45 14.84
N SER A 84 27.67 2.54 13.63
CA SER A 84 27.26 3.52 12.62
C SER A 84 26.50 2.86 11.46
N VAL A 85 25.53 3.60 10.93
CA VAL A 85 24.69 3.20 9.80
C VAL A 85 24.88 4.20 8.67
N SER A 86 25.07 3.72 7.44
CA SER A 86 25.07 4.57 6.25
C SER A 86 24.27 3.95 5.11
N TYR A 87 23.82 4.80 4.20
CA TYR A 87 23.03 4.41 3.03
C TYR A 87 23.72 4.88 1.76
N GLU A 88 23.68 4.03 0.74
CA GLU A 88 24.30 4.26 -0.55
C GLU A 88 23.30 4.04 -1.68
N THR A 89 23.33 4.93 -2.68
CA THR A 89 22.51 4.78 -3.89
C THR A 89 22.95 3.58 -4.72
N THR A 90 21.98 2.90 -5.35
CA THR A 90 22.20 1.82 -6.32
C THR A 90 21.97 2.34 -7.74
N ASP A 91 22.22 1.48 -8.73
CA ASP A 91 21.92 1.77 -10.14
C ASP A 91 20.42 2.04 -10.39
N LEU A 92 19.54 1.58 -9.49
CA LEU A 92 18.09 1.78 -9.58
C LEU A 92 17.62 3.08 -8.90
N SER A 93 18.42 3.72 -8.05
CA SER A 93 17.97 4.85 -7.22
C SER A 93 17.38 6.00 -8.04
N THR A 94 18.08 6.43 -9.09
CA THR A 94 17.66 7.58 -9.91
C THR A 94 16.29 7.33 -10.54
N GLN A 95 16.12 6.18 -11.17
CA GLN A 95 14.87 5.78 -11.82
C GLN A 95 13.74 5.64 -10.80
N ALA A 96 13.98 4.92 -9.69
CA ALA A 96 12.98 4.75 -8.65
C ALA A 96 12.53 6.08 -8.05
N PHE A 97 13.46 6.97 -7.70
CA PHE A 97 13.15 8.23 -7.04
C PHE A 97 12.43 9.22 -7.96
N GLN A 98 12.69 9.16 -9.27
CA GLN A 98 11.94 9.94 -10.27
C GLN A 98 10.46 9.51 -10.34
N LEU A 99 10.16 8.23 -10.08
CA LEU A 99 8.82 7.67 -10.16
C LEU A 99 8.06 7.71 -8.83
N VAL A 100 8.73 7.98 -7.71
CA VAL A 100 8.08 8.14 -6.38
C VAL A 100 6.89 9.12 -6.36
N PRO A 101 6.87 10.24 -7.11
CA PRO A 101 5.69 11.12 -7.17
C PRO A 101 4.40 10.40 -7.56
N HIS A 102 4.45 9.31 -8.33
CA HIS A 102 3.26 8.54 -8.71
C HIS A 102 2.56 7.89 -7.50
N TYR A 103 3.24 7.75 -6.36
CA TYR A 103 2.59 7.27 -5.13
C TYR A 103 1.63 8.28 -4.50
N GLU A 104 1.70 9.57 -4.85
CA GLU A 104 0.96 10.63 -4.16
C GLU A 104 -0.54 10.35 -4.09
N GLU A 105 -1.16 10.04 -5.23
CA GLU A 105 -2.61 9.87 -5.30
C GLU A 105 -3.08 8.66 -4.47
N ALA A 106 -2.35 7.55 -4.55
CA ALA A 106 -2.65 6.33 -3.80
C ALA A 106 -2.40 6.50 -2.30
N VAL A 107 -1.32 7.18 -1.90
CA VAL A 107 -1.04 7.49 -0.48
C VAL A 107 -2.08 8.45 0.09
N ASN A 108 -2.52 9.44 -0.68
CA ASN A 108 -3.57 10.35 -0.25
C ASN A 108 -4.93 9.64 -0.11
N LEU A 109 -5.23 8.66 -0.98
CA LEU A 109 -6.42 7.81 -0.84
C LEU A 109 -6.47 7.10 0.53
N LEU A 110 -5.33 6.64 1.07
CA LEU A 110 -5.28 5.96 2.38
C LEU A 110 -5.81 6.82 3.54
N LYS A 111 -5.66 8.15 3.47
CA LYS A 111 -6.18 9.07 4.49
C LYS A 111 -7.72 9.04 4.54
N TYR A 112 -8.36 8.77 3.40
CA TYR A 112 -9.81 8.58 3.33
C TYR A 112 -10.19 7.20 3.81
N THR A 113 -9.46 6.14 3.45
CA THR A 113 -9.79 4.77 3.88
C THR A 113 -9.75 4.60 5.40
N VAL A 114 -8.81 5.26 6.10
CA VAL A 114 -8.74 5.23 7.57
C VAL A 114 -9.92 5.96 8.23
N LYS A 115 -10.30 7.13 7.71
CA LYS A 115 -11.48 7.89 8.19
C LYS A 115 -12.80 7.14 7.99
N LEU A 116 -12.86 6.27 6.98
CA LEU A 116 -14.04 5.52 6.59
C LEU A 116 -14.24 4.20 7.34
N SER A 117 -13.42 3.91 8.35
CA SER A 117 -13.55 2.71 9.19
C SER A 117 -14.91 2.62 9.90
N ASN A 118 -15.57 3.76 10.17
CA ASN A 118 -16.84 3.82 10.89
C ASN A 118 -18.02 4.45 10.12
N GLU A 119 -17.81 4.94 8.90
CA GLU A 119 -18.83 5.68 8.15
C GLU A 119 -19.03 5.15 6.72
N PRO A 120 -20.23 5.37 6.11
CA PRO A 120 -20.43 5.14 4.69
C PRO A 120 -19.39 5.91 3.88
N ILE A 121 -18.90 5.33 2.79
CA ILE A 121 -17.99 6.03 1.88
C ILE A 121 -18.72 7.26 1.34
N GLY A 122 -18.30 8.45 1.80
CA GLY A 122 -18.83 9.72 1.32
C GLY A 122 -18.54 9.92 -0.16
N ILE A 123 -19.34 10.76 -0.82
CA ILE A 123 -19.23 11.05 -2.26
C ILE A 123 -17.81 11.54 -2.62
N ASP A 124 -17.20 12.37 -1.78
CA ASP A 124 -15.85 12.90 -1.98
C ASP A 124 -14.77 11.80 -2.02
N ALA A 125 -14.88 10.81 -1.14
CA ALA A 125 -13.94 9.69 -1.11
C ALA A 125 -14.07 8.83 -2.38
N PHE A 126 -15.27 8.72 -2.94
CA PHE A 126 -15.48 8.02 -4.21
C PHE A 126 -14.91 8.77 -5.41
N HIS A 127 -15.02 10.10 -5.44
CA HIS A 127 -14.42 10.87 -6.52
C HIS A 127 -12.89 10.73 -6.55
N ILE A 128 -12.25 10.73 -5.37
CA ILE A 128 -10.81 10.49 -5.23
C ILE A 128 -10.45 9.07 -5.65
N LEU A 129 -11.24 8.08 -5.23
CA LEU A 129 -11.04 6.69 -5.63
C LEU A 129 -11.13 6.50 -7.15
N GLU A 130 -12.13 7.10 -7.79
CA GLU A 130 -12.30 7.04 -9.25
C GLU A 130 -11.14 7.68 -9.99
N LYS A 131 -10.66 8.84 -9.53
CA LYS A 131 -9.47 9.47 -10.10
C LYS A 131 -8.26 8.53 -10.03
N VAL A 132 -8.04 7.90 -8.88
CA VAL A 132 -6.94 6.94 -8.68
C VAL A 132 -7.07 5.72 -9.59
N PHE A 133 -8.29 5.19 -9.80
CA PHE A 133 -8.53 4.09 -10.73
C PHE A 133 -8.17 4.48 -12.16
N VAL A 134 -8.59 5.66 -12.63
CA VAL A 134 -8.24 6.15 -13.98
C VAL A 134 -6.73 6.28 -14.14
N SER A 135 -6.04 6.87 -13.17
CA SER A 135 -4.57 6.98 -13.19
C SER A 135 -3.91 5.60 -13.24
N PHE A 136 -4.40 4.65 -12.45
CA PHE A 136 -3.89 3.28 -12.42
C PHE A 136 -4.12 2.52 -13.74
N GLU A 137 -5.32 2.62 -14.32
CA GLU A 137 -5.67 1.99 -15.60
C GLU A 137 -4.82 2.53 -16.75
N SER A 138 -4.45 3.82 -16.68
CA SER A 138 -3.48 4.44 -17.60
C SER A 138 -2.01 4.12 -17.27
N GLN A 139 -1.77 3.29 -16.25
CA GLN A 139 -0.45 2.88 -15.75
C GLN A 139 0.45 4.07 -15.38
N TYR A 140 -0.15 5.21 -15.05
CA TYR A 140 0.54 6.49 -14.84
C TYR A 140 1.44 6.92 -16.01
N GLY A 141 1.20 6.38 -17.22
CA GLY A 141 2.05 6.60 -18.39
C GLY A 141 3.40 5.88 -18.35
N MET A 142 3.60 4.91 -17.44
CA MET A 142 4.83 4.13 -17.31
C MET A 142 4.84 2.92 -18.27
N ASP A 143 6.02 2.50 -18.73
CA ASP A 143 6.19 1.22 -19.44
C ASP A 143 6.36 0.07 -18.44
N VAL A 144 5.32 -0.75 -18.31
CA VAL A 144 5.25 -1.85 -17.35
C VAL A 144 5.25 -3.23 -18.02
N LEU A 145 5.69 -3.33 -19.27
CA LEU A 145 5.74 -4.60 -19.99
C LEU A 145 6.74 -5.60 -19.37
N ASN A 146 7.80 -5.09 -18.73
CA ASN A 146 8.80 -5.91 -18.06
C ASN A 146 8.49 -6.04 -16.56
N GLU A 147 8.09 -7.24 -16.11
CA GLU A 147 7.76 -7.50 -14.69
C GLU A 147 8.94 -7.31 -13.70
N ALA A 148 10.17 -7.22 -14.22
CA ALA A 148 11.38 -6.96 -13.46
C ALA A 148 11.78 -5.46 -13.43
N SER A 149 11.04 -4.58 -14.11
CA SER A 149 11.34 -3.15 -14.12
C SER A 149 10.91 -2.45 -12.83
N VAL A 150 11.49 -1.26 -12.59
CA VAL A 150 11.12 -0.39 -11.47
C VAL A 150 9.71 0.14 -11.66
N GLU A 151 9.31 0.45 -12.90
CA GLU A 151 7.96 0.88 -13.27
C GLU A 151 6.91 -0.16 -12.87
N TYR A 152 7.13 -1.44 -13.22
CA TYR A 152 6.21 -2.51 -12.85
C TYR A 152 6.21 -2.74 -11.33
N GLN A 153 7.36 -2.65 -10.66
CA GLN A 153 7.43 -2.70 -9.19
C GLN A 153 6.57 -1.59 -8.56
N ILE A 154 6.72 -0.35 -9.01
CA ILE A 154 5.96 0.81 -8.53
C ILE A 154 4.47 0.65 -8.83
N LEU A 155 4.10 0.18 -10.02
CA LEU A 155 2.70 -0.06 -10.36
C LEU A 155 2.08 -1.11 -9.43
N LYS A 156 2.77 -2.21 -9.13
CA LYS A 156 2.29 -3.23 -8.18
C LYS A 156 2.20 -2.70 -6.75
N HIS A 157 3.10 -1.80 -6.35
CA HIS A 157 3.00 -1.14 -5.04
C HIS A 157 1.73 -0.26 -4.97
N ILE A 158 1.47 0.53 -6.02
CA ILE A 158 0.27 1.36 -6.12
C ILE A 158 -0.99 0.48 -6.12
N GLU A 159 -1.00 -0.62 -6.87
CA GLU A 159 -2.11 -1.58 -6.87
C GLU A 159 -2.41 -2.05 -5.45
N GLY A 160 -1.37 -2.42 -4.70
CA GLY A 160 -1.50 -2.84 -3.30
C GLY A 160 -2.09 -1.78 -2.39
N VAL A 161 -1.61 -0.54 -2.49
CA VAL A 161 -2.13 0.61 -1.72
C VAL A 161 -3.62 0.80 -1.97
N ILE A 162 -4.08 0.61 -3.22
CA ILE A 162 -5.48 0.75 -3.60
C ILE A 162 -6.31 -0.44 -3.12
N ILE A 163 -5.90 -1.67 -3.44
CA ILE A 163 -6.76 -2.84 -3.25
C ILE A 163 -6.75 -3.37 -1.83
N ALA A 164 -5.65 -3.24 -1.09
CA ALA A 164 -5.49 -3.89 0.21
C ALA A 164 -6.54 -3.40 1.24
N PRO A 165 -6.80 -2.09 1.39
CA PRO A 165 -7.86 -1.62 2.29
C PRO A 165 -9.25 -2.11 1.85
N ILE A 166 -9.48 -2.17 0.54
CA ILE A 166 -10.76 -2.58 -0.04
C ILE A 166 -11.01 -4.07 0.20
N ILE A 167 -10.05 -4.95 -0.13
CA ILE A 167 -10.20 -6.41 0.02
C ILE A 167 -10.38 -6.80 1.50
N VAL A 168 -9.66 -6.14 2.42
CA VAL A 168 -9.83 -6.40 3.86
C VAL A 168 -11.23 -6.03 4.30
N ARG A 169 -11.73 -4.85 3.92
CA ARG A 169 -13.10 -4.42 4.25
C ARG A 169 -14.16 -5.37 3.68
N LEU A 170 -14.02 -5.77 2.42
CA LEU A 170 -14.94 -6.72 1.77
C LEU A 170 -14.89 -8.11 2.43
N GLY A 171 -13.70 -8.55 2.85
CA GLY A 171 -13.50 -9.81 3.56
C GLY A 171 -14.15 -9.80 4.95
N MET A 172 -13.91 -8.75 5.75
CA MET A 172 -14.52 -8.58 7.08
C MET A 172 -16.04 -8.46 7.00
N ASN A 173 -16.58 -7.83 5.95
CA ASN A 173 -18.01 -7.71 5.70
C ASN A 173 -18.64 -8.92 4.97
N GLY A 174 -17.92 -10.03 4.85
CA GLY A 174 -18.46 -11.28 4.34
C GLY A 174 -18.74 -11.33 2.83
N LEU A 175 -18.22 -10.41 2.01
CA LEU A 175 -18.37 -10.50 0.53
C LEU A 175 -17.83 -11.84 0.01
N PHE A 176 -16.76 -12.34 0.60
CA PHE A 176 -16.13 -13.60 0.18
C PHE A 176 -16.78 -14.83 0.81
N HIS A 177 -18.03 -14.72 1.26
CA HIS A 177 -18.84 -15.88 1.63
C HIS A 177 -19.12 -16.76 0.40
N LYS A 178 -19.29 -18.07 0.64
CA LYS A 178 -19.37 -19.11 -0.41
C LYS A 178 -20.35 -18.78 -1.54
N TYR A 179 -21.47 -18.14 -1.22
CA TYR A 179 -22.50 -17.73 -2.17
C TYR A 179 -21.95 -16.83 -3.30
N PHE A 180 -21.29 -15.72 -2.95
CA PHE A 180 -20.74 -14.77 -3.94
C PHE A 180 -19.53 -15.32 -4.68
N MET A 181 -18.82 -16.30 -4.10
CA MET A 181 -17.68 -16.95 -4.74
C MET A 181 -18.09 -17.94 -5.85
N GLU A 182 -19.30 -18.49 -5.79
CA GLU A 182 -19.77 -19.54 -6.70
C GLU A 182 -20.79 -19.04 -7.74
N ALA A 183 -21.52 -17.96 -7.42
CA ALA A 183 -22.55 -17.38 -8.28
C ALA A 183 -22.11 -16.07 -8.96
N SER A 184 -22.84 -15.69 -10.02
CA SER A 184 -22.78 -14.31 -10.51
C SER A 184 -23.60 -13.40 -9.59
N PHE A 185 -23.15 -12.16 -9.39
CA PHE A 185 -23.83 -11.19 -8.54
C PHE A 185 -23.81 -9.78 -9.16
N THR A 186 -24.70 -8.93 -8.69
CA THR A 186 -24.86 -7.52 -9.03
C THR A 186 -24.42 -6.64 -7.87
N ALA A 187 -24.18 -5.35 -8.11
CA ALA A 187 -23.76 -4.44 -7.04
C ALA A 187 -24.88 -4.21 -6.00
N GLU A 188 -26.12 -4.22 -6.46
CA GLU A 188 -27.36 -4.06 -5.70
C GLU A 188 -27.57 -5.16 -4.67
N GLU A 189 -27.12 -6.38 -4.96
CA GLU A 189 -27.23 -7.53 -4.04
C GLU A 189 -26.31 -7.42 -2.82
N TYR A 190 -25.28 -6.57 -2.86
CA TYR A 190 -24.28 -6.50 -1.80
C TYR A 190 -24.22 -5.15 -1.08
N HIS A 191 -24.46 -4.03 -1.77
CA HIS A 191 -24.16 -2.71 -1.22
C HIS A 191 -25.34 -1.75 -1.29
N LYS A 192 -25.58 -1.01 -0.20
CA LYS A 192 -26.66 0.00 -0.11
C LYS A 192 -26.48 1.19 -1.08
N ASN A 193 -25.27 1.37 -1.60
CA ASN A 193 -24.95 2.31 -2.67
C ASN A 193 -24.33 1.52 -3.85
N PRO A 194 -25.16 0.99 -4.78
CA PRO A 194 -24.71 0.09 -5.83
C PRO A 194 -23.87 0.80 -6.91
N GLU A 195 -24.19 2.04 -7.25
CA GLU A 195 -23.45 2.84 -8.25
C GLU A 195 -21.98 2.97 -7.87
N SER A 196 -21.70 3.35 -6.62
CA SER A 196 -20.34 3.51 -6.16
C SER A 196 -19.61 2.17 -5.98
N PHE A 197 -20.32 1.11 -5.58
CA PHE A 197 -19.75 -0.22 -5.46
C PHE A 197 -19.42 -0.84 -6.82
N LYS A 198 -20.22 -0.54 -7.85
CA LYS A 198 -19.98 -0.95 -9.24
C LYS A 198 -18.62 -0.51 -9.74
N LYS A 199 -18.17 0.72 -9.40
CA LYS A 199 -16.84 1.22 -9.76
C LYS A 199 -15.72 0.36 -9.16
N ILE A 200 -15.88 -0.07 -7.91
CA ILE A 200 -14.94 -0.99 -7.25
C ILE A 200 -14.92 -2.33 -7.98
N LEU A 201 -16.09 -2.89 -8.30
CA LEU A 201 -16.18 -4.16 -9.02
C LEU A 201 -15.61 -4.08 -10.45
N ASP A 202 -15.80 -2.94 -11.12
CA ASP A 202 -15.22 -2.67 -12.44
C ASP A 202 -13.70 -2.59 -12.39
N PHE A 203 -13.15 -1.94 -11.36
CA PHE A 203 -11.71 -1.94 -11.14
C PHE A 203 -11.16 -3.35 -10.87
N PHE A 204 -11.83 -4.14 -10.04
CA PHE A 204 -11.45 -5.54 -9.84
C PHE A 204 -11.60 -6.39 -11.12
N ALA A 205 -12.57 -6.07 -11.98
CA ALA A 205 -12.69 -6.71 -13.30
C ALA A 205 -11.51 -6.34 -14.22
N HIS A 206 -11.08 -5.07 -14.21
CA HIS A 206 -9.87 -4.62 -14.91
C HIS A 206 -8.63 -5.37 -14.43
N LEU A 207 -8.49 -5.58 -13.12
CA LEU A 207 -7.42 -6.40 -12.52
C LEU A 207 -7.56 -7.92 -12.79
N GLY A 208 -8.61 -8.36 -13.48
CA GLY A 208 -8.84 -9.77 -13.80
C GLY A 208 -9.42 -10.60 -12.66
N TRP A 209 -9.92 -9.98 -11.58
CA TRP A 209 -10.52 -10.72 -10.45
C TRP A 209 -11.97 -11.11 -10.74
N PHE A 210 -12.65 -10.34 -11.57
CA PHE A 210 -14.01 -10.62 -12.02
C PHE A 210 -14.11 -10.69 -13.54
N ASN A 211 -14.90 -11.65 -14.03
CA ASN A 211 -15.50 -11.57 -15.35
C ASN A 211 -16.77 -10.72 -15.24
N LYS A 212 -16.83 -9.60 -15.97
CA LYS A 212 -18.02 -8.76 -16.07
C LYS A 212 -18.86 -9.17 -17.28
N LYS A 213 -20.15 -9.46 -17.07
CA LYS A 213 -21.15 -9.66 -18.13
C LYS A 213 -22.35 -8.75 -17.86
N LYS A 214 -22.55 -7.74 -18.71
CA LYS A 214 -23.55 -6.68 -18.48
C LYS A 214 -23.35 -6.04 -17.09
N ASN A 215 -24.31 -6.20 -16.18
CA ASN A 215 -24.26 -5.70 -14.80
C ASN A 215 -23.92 -6.78 -13.76
N THR A 216 -23.54 -7.99 -14.22
CA THR A 216 -23.18 -9.10 -13.33
C THR A 216 -21.67 -9.32 -13.32
N TYR A 217 -21.17 -9.73 -12.15
CA TYR A 217 -19.78 -10.04 -11.88
C TYR A 217 -19.67 -11.49 -11.40
N GLN A 218 -18.64 -12.18 -11.88
CA GLN A 218 -18.33 -13.54 -11.44
C GLN A 218 -16.83 -13.63 -11.18
N PHE A 219 -16.43 -14.21 -10.05
CA PHE A 219 -15.01 -14.38 -9.77
C PHE A 219 -14.30 -15.22 -10.83
N THR A 220 -13.10 -14.79 -11.21
CA THR A 220 -12.15 -15.63 -11.92
C THR A 220 -11.44 -16.57 -10.95
N ASN A 221 -10.68 -17.54 -11.47
CA ASN A 221 -9.86 -18.39 -10.63
C ASN A 221 -8.80 -17.57 -9.84
N GLU A 222 -8.30 -16.49 -10.42
CA GLU A 222 -7.33 -15.57 -9.80
C GLU A 222 -8.01 -14.68 -8.76
N GLY A 223 -9.18 -14.12 -9.07
CA GLY A 223 -9.97 -13.37 -8.10
C GLY A 223 -10.34 -14.21 -6.87
N LEU A 224 -10.76 -15.47 -7.07
CA LEU A 224 -10.97 -16.42 -5.96
C LEU A 224 -9.70 -16.67 -5.15
N PHE A 225 -8.53 -16.70 -5.80
CA PHE A 225 -7.26 -16.91 -5.13
C PHE A 225 -6.94 -15.77 -4.16
N PHE A 226 -7.16 -14.52 -4.58
CA PHE A 226 -6.97 -13.33 -3.75
C PHE A 226 -8.05 -13.19 -2.67
N ALA A 227 -9.33 -13.37 -3.02
CA ALA A 227 -10.45 -13.31 -2.08
C ALA A 227 -10.27 -14.27 -0.89
N LYS A 228 -9.86 -15.51 -1.16
CA LYS A 228 -9.55 -16.52 -0.12
C LYS A 228 -8.32 -16.18 0.75
N ARG A 229 -7.59 -15.12 0.40
CA ARG A 229 -6.39 -14.63 1.11
C ARG A 229 -6.54 -13.18 1.54
N ALA A 230 -7.77 -12.67 1.61
CA ALA A 230 -8.04 -11.31 2.10
C ALA A 230 -7.44 -11.06 3.49
N SER A 231 -7.46 -12.06 4.38
CA SER A 231 -6.85 -11.96 5.72
C SER A 231 -5.35 -11.73 5.69
N ALA A 232 -4.63 -12.18 4.66
CA ALA A 232 -3.20 -11.95 4.51
C ALA A 232 -2.85 -10.44 4.38
N TYR A 233 -3.82 -9.61 4.01
CA TYR A 233 -3.68 -8.15 3.98
C TYR A 233 -4.02 -7.50 5.32
N GLY A 234 -4.79 -8.18 6.19
CA GLY A 234 -5.39 -7.60 7.39
C GLY A 234 -4.38 -7.02 8.37
N VAL A 235 -3.27 -7.72 8.62
CA VAL A 235 -2.22 -7.22 9.53
C VAL A 235 -1.61 -5.93 8.99
N THR A 236 -1.15 -5.89 7.74
CA THR A 236 -0.53 -4.67 7.17
C THR A 236 -1.51 -3.51 7.09
N VAL A 237 -2.75 -3.77 6.64
CA VAL A 237 -3.79 -2.73 6.55
C VAL A 237 -4.20 -2.22 7.93
N SER A 238 -4.14 -3.05 8.98
CA SER A 238 -4.44 -2.60 10.33
C SER A 238 -3.51 -1.48 10.82
N TYR A 239 -2.28 -1.38 10.28
CA TYR A 239 -1.31 -0.32 10.59
C TYR A 239 -1.42 0.92 9.70
N LEU A 240 -2.45 1.05 8.85
CA LEU A 240 -2.68 2.28 8.10
C LEU A 240 -2.66 3.56 8.94
N PRO A 241 -3.18 3.60 10.19
CA PRO A 241 -3.02 4.78 11.06
C PRO A 241 -1.56 5.17 11.27
N THR A 242 -0.64 4.21 11.34
CA THR A 242 0.81 4.48 11.38
C THR A 242 1.32 5.00 10.05
N PHE A 243 1.01 4.30 8.95
CA PHE A 243 1.53 4.62 7.62
C PHE A 243 1.14 6.02 7.12
N ILE A 244 -0.10 6.46 7.38
CA ILE A 244 -0.56 7.79 6.95
C ILE A 244 0.09 8.95 7.72
N HIS A 245 0.71 8.66 8.88
CA HIS A 245 1.38 9.65 9.73
C HIS A 245 2.91 9.60 9.60
N LEU A 246 3.47 8.88 8.61
CA LEU A 246 4.94 8.79 8.47
C LEU A 246 5.63 10.15 8.27
N ASP A 247 4.98 11.14 7.65
CA ASP A 247 5.54 12.50 7.57
C ASP A 247 5.81 13.08 8.97
N GLU A 248 4.84 12.92 9.88
CA GLU A 248 4.95 13.41 11.25
C GLU A 248 5.88 12.54 12.11
N LEU A 249 5.81 11.22 11.95
CA LEU A 249 6.67 10.31 12.70
C LEU A 249 8.14 10.47 12.31
N ILE A 250 8.45 10.71 11.04
CA ILE A 250 9.82 10.90 10.57
C ILE A 250 10.31 12.33 10.83
N PHE A 251 9.50 13.37 10.62
CA PHE A 251 9.99 14.76 10.58
C PHE A 251 9.31 15.72 11.57
N GLY A 252 8.39 15.23 12.40
CA GLY A 252 7.65 16.02 13.37
C GLY A 252 7.59 15.30 14.73
N ASN A 253 6.39 15.25 15.31
CA ASN A 253 6.15 14.63 16.60
C ASN A 253 6.13 13.09 16.53
N ALA A 254 7.24 12.47 16.92
CA ALA A 254 7.39 11.02 17.09
C ALA A 254 6.35 10.37 18.03
N HIS A 255 5.66 11.16 18.85
CA HIS A 255 4.67 10.68 19.82
C HIS A 255 3.21 10.95 19.41
N ILE A 256 2.94 11.38 18.17
CA ILE A 256 1.57 11.70 17.73
C ILE A 256 0.58 10.52 17.89
N LEU A 257 1.07 9.28 17.79
CA LEU A 257 0.26 8.06 17.94
C LEU A 257 0.36 7.42 19.33
N LYS A 258 1.04 8.06 20.28
CA LYS A 258 1.16 7.56 21.65
C LYS A 258 -0.19 7.68 22.37
N THR A 259 -0.58 6.64 23.10
CA THR A 259 -1.72 6.64 24.02
C THR A 259 -1.24 7.08 25.41
N SER A 260 -2.15 7.69 26.18
CA SER A 260 -1.82 8.21 27.51
C SER A 260 -1.89 7.15 28.61
N SER A 261 -2.63 6.06 28.39
CA SER A 261 -2.67 4.89 29.26
C SER A 261 -2.75 3.57 28.47
N PRO A 262 -2.46 2.42 29.11
CA PRO A 262 -2.66 1.10 28.51
C PRO A 262 -4.13 0.75 28.21
N ASP A 263 -5.08 1.42 28.88
CA ASP A 263 -6.52 1.17 28.73
C ASP A 263 -7.14 1.96 27.57
N GLU A 264 -6.42 2.95 27.03
CA GLU A 264 -6.86 3.69 25.86
C GLU A 264 -6.71 2.87 24.57
N THR A 265 -7.70 3.02 23.67
CA THR A 265 -7.63 2.40 22.34
C THR A 265 -6.38 2.87 21.59
N GLU A 266 -5.62 1.90 21.09
CA GLU A 266 -4.38 2.14 20.35
C GLU A 266 -4.62 2.99 19.10
N LYS A 267 -3.90 4.11 18.99
CA LYS A 267 -4.04 5.03 17.84
C LYS A 267 -3.25 4.59 16.61
N HIS A 268 -2.24 3.74 16.81
CA HIS A 268 -1.29 3.35 15.77
C HIS A 268 -1.76 2.14 14.93
N VAL A 269 -2.80 1.43 15.39
CA VAL A 269 -3.29 0.20 14.78
C VAL A 269 -4.80 0.03 14.97
N HIS A 270 -5.51 -0.44 13.94
CA HIS A 270 -6.89 -0.92 14.07
C HIS A 270 -6.89 -2.33 14.66
N ARG A 271 -7.00 -2.43 15.99
CA ARG A 271 -6.84 -3.71 16.72
C ARG A 271 -7.77 -4.82 16.26
N GLU A 272 -9.05 -4.53 16.00
CA GLU A 272 -10.01 -5.54 15.51
C GLU A 272 -9.57 -6.14 14.17
N MET A 273 -9.20 -5.28 13.22
CA MET A 273 -8.69 -5.71 11.90
C MET A 273 -7.36 -6.47 12.02
N ASN A 274 -6.50 -6.06 12.95
CA ASN A 274 -5.23 -6.73 13.23
C ASN A 274 -5.48 -8.17 13.69
N VAL A 275 -6.38 -8.36 14.66
CA VAL A 275 -6.78 -9.67 15.17
C VAL A 275 -7.37 -10.52 14.04
N TRP A 276 -8.30 -9.97 13.25
CA TRP A 276 -8.90 -10.66 12.10
C TRP A 276 -7.87 -11.08 11.04
N GLY A 277 -6.86 -10.25 10.77
CA GLY A 277 -5.80 -10.57 9.81
C GLY A 277 -4.78 -11.57 10.34
N SER A 278 -4.58 -11.64 11.65
CA SER A 278 -3.59 -12.51 12.31
C SER A 278 -4.10 -13.90 12.65
N GLY A 279 -5.42 -14.07 12.78
CA GLY A 279 -6.09 -15.34 13.07
C GLY A 279 -6.30 -16.20 11.82
#